data_AF-A0A2E3C0C7-F1
#
_entry.id   AF-A0A2E3C0C7-F1
#
_cell.length_a   1.000
_cell.length_b   1.000
_cell.length_c   1.000
_cell.angle_alpha   90.00
_cell.angle_beta   90.00
_cell.angle_gamma   90.00
#
_symmetry.space_group_name_H-M   'P 1'
#
loop_
_entity.id
_entity.type
_entity.pdbx_description
1 polymer ?
#
loop_
_entity_poly.entity_id
_entity_poly.type
_entity_poly.pdbx_seq_one_letter_code
_entity_poly.pdbx_strand_id
1 'polypeptide(L)'
;MSKTLADKIMISLRVALIFLVVSLPFTYGITNKYMDSATGFNNCPTIIGKLAHAVIFFILNLVIMKYYNNQKVEQEKKPLGLMLKYAYYGTLIAYFLSDNDTYKLTNVLIGDTSDFNGCPTLKGVLIHSAVYVAILTGVMHFPSENCNQCDYE
;
A
#
# COMPACT_ATOMS: atom_id res chain seq x y z
N MET A 1 7.20 3.05 -24.29
CA MET A 1 7.81 1.76 -23.89
C MET A 1 7.01 1.17 -22.73
N SER A 2 6.35 0.03 -22.94
CA SER A 2 5.68 -0.68 -21.85
C SER A 2 6.72 -1.16 -20.84
N LYS A 3 6.46 -0.95 -19.54
CA LYS A 3 7.36 -1.43 -18.50
C LYS A 3 7.40 -2.95 -18.50
N THR A 4 8.58 -3.52 -18.35
CA THR A 4 8.75 -4.98 -18.24
C THR A 4 8.06 -5.48 -16.97
N LEU A 5 7.78 -6.78 -16.89
CA LEU A 5 7.24 -7.38 -15.68
C LEU A 5 8.15 -7.12 -14.46
N ALA A 6 9.46 -7.21 -14.65
CA ALA A 6 10.46 -6.93 -13.61
C ALA A 6 10.35 -5.49 -13.08
N ASP A 7 10.14 -4.50 -13.97
CA ASP A 7 9.95 -3.11 -13.55
C ASP A 7 8.70 -2.93 -12.71
N LYS A 8 7.59 -3.58 -13.09
CA LYS A 8 6.32 -3.50 -12.34
C LYS A 8 6.48 -4.12 -10.95
N ILE A 9 7.11 -5.28 -10.86
CA ILE A 9 7.41 -5.95 -9.59
C ILE A 9 8.28 -5.07 -8.70
N MET A 10 9.35 -4.49 -9.25
CA MET A 10 10.25 -3.62 -8.48
C MET A 10 9.55 -2.36 -7.96
N ILE A 11 8.62 -1.78 -8.73
CA ILE A 11 7.79 -0.66 -8.25
C ILE A 11 6.88 -1.12 -7.13
N SER A 12 6.15 -2.22 -7.32
CA SER A 12 5.25 -2.78 -6.32
C SER A 12 5.98 -3.12 -5.03
N LEU A 13 7.19 -3.68 -5.12
CA LEU A 13 8.03 -4.02 -3.97
C LEU A 13 8.43 -2.77 -3.17
N ARG A 14 8.83 -1.69 -3.84
CA ARG A 14 9.17 -0.43 -3.15
C ARG A 14 7.98 0.13 -2.39
N VAL A 15 6.80 0.10 -3.00
CA VAL A 15 5.57 0.58 -2.36
C VAL A 15 5.16 -0.36 -1.21
N ALA A 16 5.32 -1.67 -1.39
CA ALA A 16 5.06 -2.66 -0.35
C ALA A 16 5.98 -2.53 0.86
N LEU A 17 7.22 -2.07 0.68
CA LEU A 17 8.11 -1.77 1.82
C LEU A 17 7.58 -0.61 2.67
N ILE A 18 7.04 0.43 2.04
CA ILE A 18 6.38 1.52 2.76
C ILE A 18 5.16 0.97 3.50
N PHE A 19 4.35 0.14 2.83
CA PHE A 19 3.18 -0.50 3.43
C PHE A 19 3.58 -1.33 4.65
N LEU A 20 4.58 -2.20 4.51
CA LEU A 20 5.11 -3.02 5.59
C LEU A 20 5.49 -2.16 6.80
N VAL A 21 6.32 -1.12 6.59
CA VAL A 21 6.78 -0.24 7.67
C VAL A 21 5.61 0.48 8.33
N VAL A 22 4.65 0.98 7.55
CA VAL A 22 3.47 1.68 8.07
C VAL A 22 2.55 0.72 8.84
N SER A 23 2.42 -0.52 8.39
CA SER A 23 1.52 -1.51 8.99
C SER A 23 2.10 -2.27 10.18
N LEU A 24 3.36 -2.01 10.58
CA LEU A 24 3.97 -2.67 11.73
C LEU A 24 3.27 -2.27 13.06
N PRO A 25 3.08 -3.21 14.00
CA PRO A 25 2.52 -2.91 15.33
C PRO A 25 3.27 -1.80 16.08
N PHE A 26 4.59 -1.71 15.86
CA PHE A 26 5.42 -0.65 16.42
C PHE A 26 5.00 0.75 15.93
N THR A 27 4.68 0.89 14.64
CA THR A 27 4.26 2.17 14.04
C THR A 27 2.92 2.61 14.60
N TYR A 28 1.99 1.67 14.78
CA TYR A 28 0.72 1.92 15.47
C TYR A 28 0.92 2.39 16.91
N GLY A 29 1.87 1.80 17.64
CA GLY A 29 2.24 2.24 19.00
C GLY A 29 2.75 3.69 19.03
N ILE A 30 3.53 4.11 18.02
CA ILE A 30 3.96 5.51 17.88
C ILE A 30 2.76 6.41 17.61
N THR A 31 1.90 6.07 16.65
CA THR A 31 0.73 6.89 16.33
C THR A 31 -0.20 7.03 17.53
N ASN A 32 -0.35 5.98 18.35
CA ASN A 32 -1.16 6.02 19.56
C ASN A 32 -0.69 7.06 20.58
N LYS A 33 0.63 7.32 20.64
CA LYS A 33 1.19 8.35 21.52
C LYS A 33 0.75 9.78 21.12
N TYR A 34 0.43 9.98 19.85
CA TYR A 34 0.01 11.29 19.31
C TYR A 34 -1.49 11.39 19.07
N MET A 35 -2.17 10.25 18.96
CA MET A 35 -3.59 10.13 18.72
C MET A 35 -4.13 9.06 19.68
N ASP A 36 -4.68 9.48 20.82
CA ASP A 36 -5.20 8.61 21.88
C ASP A 36 -6.26 7.59 21.41
N SER A 37 -6.76 7.71 20.17
CA SER A 37 -7.76 6.84 19.55
C SER A 37 -7.23 5.96 18.39
N ALA A 38 -5.93 5.98 18.11
CA ALA A 38 -5.35 5.28 16.95
C ALA A 38 -5.19 3.77 17.17
N THR A 39 -5.11 3.30 18.42
CA THR A 39 -5.09 1.87 18.74
C THR A 39 -6.12 1.50 19.80
N GLY A 40 -6.67 0.30 19.67
CA GLY A 40 -7.57 -0.28 20.65
C GLY A 40 -6.77 -1.06 21.70
N PHE A 41 -7.43 -2.02 22.34
CA PHE A 41 -6.77 -2.96 23.24
C PHE A 41 -5.55 -3.62 22.55
N ASN A 42 -4.40 -3.70 23.23
CA ASN A 42 -3.16 -4.34 22.77
C ASN A 42 -2.52 -3.80 21.47
N ASN A 43 -2.54 -2.48 21.22
CA ASN A 43 -2.01 -1.85 19.99
C ASN A 43 -2.69 -2.31 18.69
N CYS A 44 -3.91 -2.84 18.79
CA CYS A 44 -4.66 -3.31 17.64
C CYS A 44 -5.15 -2.12 16.78
N PRO A 45 -5.08 -2.21 15.43
CA PRO A 45 -5.56 -1.13 14.56
C PRO A 45 -7.06 -0.86 14.76
N THR A 46 -7.41 0.38 15.09
CA THR A 46 -8.81 0.86 15.05
C THR A 46 -9.15 1.38 13.67
N ILE A 47 -10.42 1.69 13.40
CA ILE A 47 -10.84 2.36 12.17
C ILE A 47 -10.10 3.70 12.02
N ILE A 48 -10.00 4.47 13.11
CA ILE A 48 -9.29 5.76 13.14
C ILE A 48 -7.79 5.55 12.87
N GLY A 49 -7.18 4.56 13.51
CA GLY A 49 -5.77 4.21 13.29
C GLY A 49 -5.48 3.80 11.85
N LYS A 50 -6.32 2.93 11.27
CA LYS A 50 -6.22 2.50 9.87
C LYS A 50 -6.36 3.66 8.90
N LEU A 51 -7.32 4.57 9.14
CA LEU A 51 -7.49 5.76 8.31
C LEU A 51 -6.27 6.69 8.39
N ALA A 52 -5.76 6.94 9.60
CA ALA A 52 -4.57 7.76 9.81
C ALA A 52 -3.35 7.17 9.07
N HIS A 53 -3.11 5.87 9.20
CA HIS A 53 -2.03 5.17 8.51
C HIS A 53 -2.22 5.14 6.99
N ALA A 54 -3.45 5.04 6.49
CA ALA A 54 -3.73 5.14 5.06
C ALA A 54 -3.43 6.54 4.51
N VAL A 55 -3.76 7.61 5.26
CA VAL A 55 -3.39 8.99 4.89
C VAL A 55 -1.87 9.17 4.87
N ILE A 56 -1.17 8.69 5.91
CA ILE A 56 0.30 8.74 5.98
C ILE A 56 0.91 7.97 4.80
N PHE A 57 0.43 6.76 4.53
CA PHE A 57 0.86 5.94 3.42
C PHE A 57 0.65 6.64 2.08
N PHE A 58 -0.51 7.26 1.85
CA PHE A 58 -0.80 8.03 0.65
C PHE A 58 0.19 9.18 0.46
N ILE A 59 0.43 9.97 1.51
CA ILE A 59 1.36 11.11 1.47
C ILE A 59 2.78 10.61 1.18
N LEU A 60 3.26 9.60 1.91
CA LEU A 60 4.60 9.03 1.71
C LEU A 60 4.78 8.51 0.29
N ASN A 61 3.80 7.75 -0.21
CA ASN A 61 3.83 7.20 -1.56
C ASN A 61 3.84 8.30 -2.62
N LEU A 62 3.01 9.34 -2.46
CA LEU A 62 2.97 10.48 -3.36
C LEU A 62 4.26 11.30 -3.33
N VAL A 63 4.85 11.54 -2.15
CA VAL A 63 6.13 12.23 -1.98
C VAL A 63 7.25 11.46 -2.65
N ILE A 64 7.31 10.14 -2.44
CA ILE A 64 8.32 9.27 -3.06
C ILE A 64 8.17 9.26 -4.58
N MET A 65 6.94 9.12 -5.10
CA MET A 65 6.68 9.21 -6.54
C MET A 65 7.11 10.56 -7.10
N LYS A 66 6.78 11.67 -6.43
CA LYS A 66 7.16 13.04 -6.86
C LYS A 66 8.67 13.22 -6.84
N TYR A 67 9.36 12.73 -5.80
CA TYR A 67 10.81 12.77 -5.69
C TYR A 67 11.48 12.04 -6.87
N TYR A 68 11.06 10.81 -7.18
CA TYR A 68 11.58 10.07 -8.33
C TYR A 68 11.19 10.71 -9.67
N ASN A 69 10.00 11.31 -9.78
CA ASN A 69 9.55 11.99 -10.98
C ASN A 69 10.36 13.26 -11.26
N ASN A 70 10.78 13.98 -10.22
CA ASN A 70 11.61 15.18 -10.34
C ASN A 70 13.04 14.87 -10.81
N GLN A 71 13.54 13.65 -10.58
CA GLN A 71 14.87 13.23 -11.08
C GLN A 71 14.86 12.80 -12.55
N LYS A 72 13.68 12.62 -13.15
CA LYS A 72 13.57 12.20 -14.56
C LYS A 72 13.79 13.38 -15.51
N VAL A 73 14.29 13.05 -16.70
CA VAL A 73 14.35 13.98 -17.84
C VAL A 73 12.94 14.50 -18.14
N GLU A 74 12.82 15.77 -18.55
CA GLU A 74 11.55 16.48 -18.82
C GLU A 74 10.53 15.63 -19.60
N GLN A 75 10.99 14.93 -20.64
CA GLN A 75 10.19 14.10 -21.54
C GLN A 75 9.61 12.83 -20.88
N GLU A 76 10.13 12.40 -19.73
CA GLU A 76 9.65 11.22 -18.99
C GLU A 76 8.83 11.57 -17.74
N LYS A 77 8.64 12.87 -17.46
CA LYS A 77 7.90 13.32 -16.28
C LYS A 77 6.43 12.92 -16.43
N LYS A 78 5.93 12.20 -15.44
CA LYS A 78 4.52 11.87 -15.32
C LYS A 78 3.74 13.09 -14.84
N PRO A 79 2.53 13.35 -15.36
CA PRO A 79 1.67 14.40 -14.84
C PRO A 79 1.20 14.04 -13.43
N LEU A 80 0.96 15.07 -12.61
CA LEU A 80 0.56 14.90 -11.20
C LEU A 80 -0.71 14.06 -11.03
N GLY A 81 -1.71 14.24 -11.90
CA GLY A 81 -2.96 13.48 -11.84
C GLY A 81 -2.76 11.97 -12.00
N LEU A 82 -1.81 11.55 -12.84
CA LEU A 82 -1.50 10.13 -13.02
C LEU A 82 -0.81 9.55 -11.77
N MET A 83 0.11 10.30 -11.16
CA MET A 83 0.75 9.88 -9.90
C MET A 83 -0.28 9.78 -8.77
N LEU A 84 -1.20 10.74 -8.68
CA LEU A 84 -2.25 10.77 -7.67
C LEU A 84 -3.21 9.59 -7.83
N LYS A 85 -3.60 9.23 -9.07
CA LYS A 85 -4.40 8.04 -9.37
C LYS A 85 -3.72 6.77 -8.87
N TYR A 86 -2.43 6.58 -9.14
CA TYR A 86 -1.69 5.41 -8.66
C TYR A 86 -1.51 5.38 -7.15
N ALA A 87 -1.18 6.52 -6.53
CA ALA A 87 -1.07 6.63 -5.08
C ALA A 87 -2.41 6.32 -4.39
N TYR A 88 -3.53 6.78 -4.98
CA TYR A 88 -4.87 6.52 -4.49
C TYR A 88 -5.24 5.03 -4.54
N TYR A 89 -5.07 4.36 -5.69
CA TYR A 89 -5.33 2.91 -5.78
C TYR A 89 -4.43 2.11 -4.84
N GLY A 90 -3.14 2.43 -4.80
CA GLY A 90 -2.20 1.78 -3.90
C GLY A 90 -2.62 1.95 -2.43
N THR A 91 -3.17 3.10 -2.06
CA THR A 91 -3.64 3.37 -0.70
C THR A 91 -4.93 2.62 -0.38
N LEU A 92 -5.89 2.56 -1.31
CA LEU A 92 -7.11 1.78 -1.12
C LEU A 92 -6.80 0.29 -0.89
N ILE A 93 -5.93 -0.28 -1.71
CA ILE A 93 -5.51 -1.68 -1.55
C ILE A 93 -4.86 -1.88 -0.18
N ALA A 94 -3.97 -0.97 0.23
CA ALA A 94 -3.31 -1.02 1.54
C ALA A 94 -4.31 -0.92 2.70
N TYR A 95 -5.30 -0.05 2.58
CA TYR A 95 -6.35 0.14 3.59
C TYR A 95 -7.18 -1.14 3.77
N PHE A 96 -7.65 -1.75 2.68
CA PHE A 96 -8.42 -3.00 2.74
C PHE A 96 -7.59 -4.18 3.26
N LEU A 97 -6.33 -4.29 2.83
CA LEU A 97 -5.43 -5.33 3.35
C LEU A 97 -5.05 -5.12 4.81
N SER A 98 -5.11 -3.89 5.32
CA SER A 98 -4.85 -3.61 6.74
C SER A 98 -6.06 -3.85 7.64
N ASP A 99 -7.18 -4.32 7.10
CA ASP A 99 -8.37 -4.58 7.88
C ASP A 99 -8.26 -5.85 8.73
N ASN A 100 -8.76 -5.79 9.97
CA ASN A 100 -8.71 -6.90 10.93
C ASN A 100 -9.48 -8.12 10.41
N ASP A 101 -10.57 -7.93 9.66
CA ASP A 101 -11.32 -9.05 9.11
C ASP A 101 -10.57 -9.71 7.95
N THR A 102 -9.81 -8.96 7.17
CA THR A 102 -8.87 -9.51 6.19
C THR A 102 -7.79 -10.35 6.87
N TYR A 103 -7.26 -9.90 8.02
CA TYR A 103 -6.29 -10.67 8.80
C TYR A 103 -6.90 -11.94 9.42
N LYS A 104 -8.16 -11.91 9.86
CA LYS A 104 -8.87 -13.13 10.29
C LYS A 104 -9.03 -14.11 9.15
N LEU A 105 -9.40 -13.62 7.97
CA LEU A 105 -9.57 -14.44 6.78
C LEU A 105 -8.26 -15.14 6.42
N THR A 106 -7.13 -14.42 6.39
CA THR A 106 -5.83 -15.04 6.12
C THR A 106 -5.40 -15.99 7.24
N ASN A 107 -5.84 -15.77 8.48
CA ASN A 107 -5.52 -16.65 9.60
C ASN A 107 -6.21 -18.01 9.45
N VAL A 108 -7.45 -18.02 8.94
CA VAL A 108 -8.16 -19.27 8.61
C VAL A 108 -7.44 -20.07 7.52
N LEU A 109 -6.79 -19.39 6.57
CA LEU A 109 -6.13 -20.02 5.43
C LEU A 109 -4.69 -20.47 5.72
N ILE A 110 -3.92 -19.67 6.47
CA ILE A 110 -2.46 -19.83 6.61
C ILE A 110 -2.03 -20.06 8.08
N GLY A 111 -2.88 -19.70 9.04
CA GLY A 111 -2.58 -19.77 10.47
C GLY A 111 -1.55 -18.74 10.94
N ASP A 112 -1.64 -18.37 12.21
CA ASP A 112 -0.79 -17.43 12.93
C ASP A 112 -0.62 -16.03 12.28
N THR A 113 -1.57 -15.58 11.46
CA THR A 113 -1.51 -14.24 10.84
C THR A 113 -2.21 -13.17 11.68
N SER A 114 -3.09 -13.58 12.58
CA SER A 114 -3.71 -12.71 13.58
C SER A 114 -4.04 -13.43 14.89
N ASP A 115 -4.29 -12.64 15.93
CA ASP A 115 -4.89 -13.12 17.16
C ASP A 115 -6.41 -13.38 17.01
N PHE A 116 -7.08 -13.78 18.09
CA PHE A 116 -8.53 -14.05 18.06
C PHE A 116 -9.39 -12.82 17.71
N ASN A 117 -8.87 -11.61 17.89
CA ASN A 117 -9.55 -10.35 17.58
C ASN A 117 -9.30 -9.88 16.14
N GLY A 118 -8.41 -10.56 15.39
CA GLY A 118 -7.96 -10.13 14.07
C GLY A 118 -6.83 -9.12 14.11
N CYS A 119 -6.18 -8.92 15.25
CA CYS A 119 -5.03 -8.03 15.36
C CYS A 119 -3.82 -8.67 14.68
N PRO A 120 -3.11 -7.93 13.82
CA PRO A 120 -2.07 -8.50 12.97
C PRO A 120 -0.86 -8.95 13.77
N THR A 121 -0.37 -10.16 13.48
CA THR A 121 0.97 -10.60 13.90
C THR A 121 2.02 -10.12 12.90
N LEU A 122 3.31 -10.16 13.28
CA LEU A 122 4.39 -9.88 12.32
C LEU A 122 4.32 -10.78 11.08
N LYS A 123 4.01 -12.06 11.26
CA LYS A 123 3.80 -13.02 10.16
C LYS A 123 2.64 -12.58 9.26
N GLY A 124 1.54 -12.13 9.85
CA GLY A 124 0.40 -11.59 9.12
C GLY A 124 0.78 -10.38 8.27
N VAL A 125 1.46 -9.38 8.85
CA VAL A 125 1.86 -8.18 8.11
C VAL A 125 2.77 -8.53 6.93
N LEU A 126 3.70 -9.48 7.10
CA LEU A 126 4.56 -9.95 6.02
C LEU A 126 3.77 -10.63 4.89
N ILE A 127 2.81 -11.50 5.24
CA ILE A 127 1.94 -12.16 4.26
C ILE A 127 1.10 -11.13 3.51
N HIS A 128 0.48 -10.19 4.22
CA HIS A 128 -0.33 -9.14 3.60
C HIS A 128 0.52 -8.20 2.74
N SER A 129 1.78 -7.97 3.09
CA SER A 129 2.72 -7.23 2.25
C SER A 129 3.05 -7.97 0.95
N ALA A 130 3.22 -9.30 1.00
CA ALA A 130 3.40 -10.11 -0.19
C ALA A 130 2.14 -10.11 -1.09
N VAL A 131 0.95 -10.22 -0.48
CA VAL A 131 -0.34 -10.10 -1.17
C VAL A 131 -0.49 -8.72 -1.81
N TYR A 132 -0.09 -7.65 -1.11
CA TYR A 132 -0.09 -6.30 -1.64
C TYR A 132 0.76 -6.18 -2.91
N VAL A 133 1.97 -6.76 -2.94
CA VAL A 133 2.83 -6.80 -4.14
C VAL A 133 2.11 -7.49 -5.30
N ALA A 134 1.47 -8.63 -5.04
CA ALA A 134 0.75 -9.39 -6.07
C ALA A 134 -0.43 -8.58 -6.65
N ILE A 135 -1.28 -8.02 -5.78
CA ILE A 135 -2.45 -7.24 -6.21
C ILE A 135 -2.01 -5.98 -6.95
N LEU A 136 -1.06 -5.21 -6.41
CA LEU A 136 -0.61 -3.98 -7.04
C LEU A 136 0.04 -4.23 -8.40
N THR A 137 0.83 -5.30 -8.52
CA THR A 137 1.41 -5.71 -9.81
C THR A 137 0.33 -6.13 -10.81
N GLY A 138 -0.69 -6.86 -10.34
CA GLY A 138 -1.87 -7.21 -11.14
C GLY A 138 -2.64 -5.98 -11.64
N VAL A 139 -2.89 -5.00 -10.76
CA VAL A 139 -3.52 -3.72 -11.13
C VAL A 139 -2.69 -2.94 -12.16
N MET A 140 -1.36 -3.00 -12.07
CA MET A 140 -0.46 -2.42 -13.10
C MET A 140 -0.42 -3.22 -14.41
N HIS A 141 -0.94 -4.45 -14.43
CA HIS A 141 -1.05 -5.27 -15.63
C HIS A 141 -2.32 -4.98 -16.42
N PHE A 142 -3.40 -4.57 -15.74
CA PHE A 142 -4.59 -4.08 -16.43
C PHE A 142 -4.24 -2.84 -17.26
N PRO A 143 -4.51 -2.85 -18.58
CA PRO A 143 -4.37 -1.64 -19.38
C PRO A 143 -5.35 -0.61 -18.83
N SER A 144 -4.84 0.53 -18.37
CA SER A 144 -5.75 1.64 -18.08
C SER A 144 -6.31 2.08 -19.41
N GLU A 145 -7.62 1.96 -19.61
CA GLU A 145 -8.35 2.50 -20.75
C GLU A 145 -8.26 4.03 -20.76
N ASN A 146 -7.09 4.52 -21.13
CA ASN A 146 -6.84 5.86 -21.65
C ASN A 146 -6.09 5.64 -22.97
N CYS A 147 -6.68 4.85 -23.86
CA CYS A 147 -6.35 4.86 -25.28
C CYS A 147 -6.85 6.18 -25.89
N ASN A 148 -6.14 7.27 -25.60
CA ASN A 148 -6.20 8.47 -26.43
C ASN A 148 -4.93 8.63 -27.28
N GLN A 149 -4.04 7.63 -27.28
CA GLN A 149 -2.84 7.62 -28.12
C GLN A 149 -2.24 6.21 -28.20
N CYS A 150 -2.97 5.26 -28.79
CA CYS A 150 -2.35 4.08 -29.39
C CYS A 150 -2.83 4.09 -30.83
N ASP A 151 -1.87 4.02 -31.76
CA ASP A 151 -2.02 4.15 -33.22
C ASP A 151 -1.89 5.58 -33.77
N TYR A 152 -0.67 6.13 -33.71
CA TYR A 152 -0.08 6.76 -34.90
C TYR A 152 1.40 6.34 -35.00
N GLU A 153 1.66 5.65 -36.12
CA GLU A 153 2.91 5.13 -36.71
C GLU A 153 3.56 3.88 -36.08
#